data_AF-A0A925DUM2-F1
#
_entry.id   AF-A0A925DUM2-F1
#
_cell.length_a   1.000
_cell.length_b   1.000
_cell.length_c   1.000
_cell.angle_alpha   90.00
_cell.angle_beta   90.00
_cell.angle_gamma   90.00
#
_symmetry.space_group_name_H-M   'P 1'
#
loop_
_entity.id
_entity.type
_entity.pdbx_description
1 polymer ?
#
loop_
_entity_poly.entity_id
_entity_poly.type
_entity_poly.pdbx_seq_one_letter_code
_entity_poly.pdbx_strand_id
1 'polypeptide(L)'
;QPRDIVSGDFYWFLLFASSVELLRIVIWAIVKKKPGGWTVAWGILGFLFLFIGLFFFVLTVLGGFDKVDWTSAGGILISALYVVGVLCVPVSMSVYLARQFAQTNKSLTKKLIEVNELSEKSIEQEKEKQKILETQKENLEREVKERTAEITEQSLLLHEKNKDITDSINYAQKIQEAILPAKEIKYKLFPKAFVLFQPRDIVSGDFYWFTEVKGTPPSRTRYGGQGSEMKGRETKDEGKVMSDDPLQHEASTNFRIIAAADCTGHGVPGAFMSMIGNAFLNEIVNQKKITKPSEILNLLRENVIHSLKQTGADGENKDGMDIALCCFDEANETLQFAGANNPLWIIRKGKCTEYTANKQPIGFQIGNKTPFTNHEIKIEKGDTCYMFTDGFADQFGGPKGKKFKYRQLQEILISIQDKSMSEQEIILQDAFMKWKGELEQIDDVLLIGVRVV
;
A
#
# COMPACT_ATOMS: atom_id res chain seq x y z
N GLN A 1 11.99 -90.58 -61.12
CA GLN A 1 12.50 -91.00 -59.79
C GLN A 1 13.73 -90.15 -59.51
N PRO A 2 13.71 -89.23 -58.54
CA PRO A 2 14.78 -88.25 -58.40
C PRO A 2 15.79 -88.73 -57.35
N ARG A 3 17.08 -88.54 -57.59
CA ARG A 3 18.00 -87.85 -56.68
C ARG A 3 19.46 -88.00 -57.13
N ASP A 4 20.13 -86.86 -57.02
CA ASP A 4 21.56 -86.68 -56.89
C ASP A 4 22.40 -86.92 -58.15
N ILE A 5 22.21 -86.03 -59.12
CA ILE A 5 23.33 -85.58 -59.97
C ILE A 5 23.53 -84.09 -59.66
N VAL A 6 23.95 -83.84 -58.43
CA VAL A 6 24.82 -82.69 -58.17
C VAL A 6 26.11 -83.03 -58.91
N SER A 7 26.31 -82.50 -60.13
CA SER A 7 27.57 -82.71 -60.84
C SER A 7 28.72 -82.24 -59.95
N GLY A 8 29.90 -82.86 -60.07
CA GLY A 8 31.08 -82.45 -59.28
C GLY A 8 31.34 -80.93 -59.35
N ASP A 9 30.92 -80.29 -60.44
CA ASP A 9 30.94 -78.84 -60.66
C ASP A 9 30.15 -78.04 -59.61
N PHE A 10 29.05 -78.56 -59.06
CA PHE A 10 28.28 -77.87 -58.03
C PHE A 10 29.00 -77.86 -56.68
N TYR A 11 29.73 -78.93 -56.33
CA TYR A 11 30.59 -78.92 -55.12
C TYR A 11 31.74 -77.93 -55.27
N TRP A 12 32.34 -77.85 -56.45
CA TRP A 12 33.35 -76.84 -56.76
C TRP A 12 32.79 -75.41 -56.71
N PHE A 13 31.58 -75.19 -57.22
CA PHE A 13 30.89 -73.91 -57.11
C PHE A 13 30.59 -73.53 -55.65
N LEU A 14 30.13 -74.47 -54.84
CA LEU A 14 29.79 -74.22 -53.43
C LEU A 14 31.05 -73.97 -52.59
N LEU A 15 32.15 -74.67 -52.89
CA LEU A 15 33.47 -74.41 -52.30
C LEU A 15 34.01 -73.04 -52.72
N PHE A 16 33.92 -72.68 -54.00
CA PHE A 16 34.30 -71.36 -54.49
C PHE A 16 33.47 -70.25 -53.83
N ALA A 17 32.16 -70.41 -53.74
CA ALA A 17 31.28 -69.45 -53.06
C ALA A 17 31.62 -69.32 -51.56
N SER A 18 31.88 -70.43 -50.86
CA SER A 18 32.25 -70.41 -49.44
C SER A 18 33.60 -69.74 -49.18
N SER A 19 34.59 -69.97 -50.05
CA SER A 19 35.91 -69.34 -49.95
C SER A 19 35.86 -67.85 -50.24
N VAL A 20 35.04 -67.40 -51.21
CA VAL A 20 34.78 -65.98 -51.47
C VAL A 20 34.13 -65.30 -50.26
N GLU A 21 33.15 -65.95 -49.62
CA GLU A 21 32.48 -65.38 -48.44
C GLU A 21 33.42 -65.33 -47.22
N LEU A 22 34.28 -66.34 -47.02
CA LEU A 22 35.34 -66.31 -46.00
C LEU A 22 36.31 -65.14 -46.23
N LEU A 23 36.72 -64.91 -47.48
CA LEU A 23 37.58 -63.79 -47.85
C LEU A 23 36.90 -62.44 -47.58
N ARG A 24 35.60 -62.33 -47.88
CA ARG A 24 34.78 -61.15 -47.58
C ARG A 24 34.72 -60.87 -46.08
N ILE A 25 34.52 -61.90 -45.25
CA ILE A 25 34.49 -61.78 -43.77
C ILE A 25 35.85 -61.29 -43.24
N VAL A 26 36.96 -61.83 -43.77
CA VAL A 26 38.31 -61.40 -43.40
C VAL A 26 38.55 -59.93 -43.78
N ILE A 27 38.24 -59.55 -45.01
CA ILE A 27 38.37 -58.16 -45.48
C ILE A 27 37.53 -57.24 -44.59
N TRP A 28 36.28 -57.60 -44.31
CA TRP A 28 35.39 -56.81 -43.47
C TRP A 28 35.90 -56.68 -42.02
N ALA A 29 36.43 -57.76 -41.44
CA ALA A 29 36.99 -57.76 -40.08
C ALA A 29 38.24 -56.86 -39.97
N ILE A 30 39.09 -56.86 -40.99
CA ILE A 30 40.29 -56.01 -41.08
C ILE A 30 39.89 -54.54 -41.28
N VAL A 31 38.97 -54.26 -42.21
CA VAL A 31 38.51 -52.89 -42.54
C VAL A 31 37.81 -52.22 -41.36
N LYS A 32 37.01 -52.97 -40.59
CA LYS A 32 36.33 -52.46 -39.38
C LYS A 32 37.27 -52.30 -38.17
N LYS A 33 38.57 -52.59 -38.31
CA LYS A 33 39.62 -52.50 -37.26
C LYS A 33 39.17 -53.08 -35.91
N LYS A 34 38.41 -54.18 -35.90
CA LYS A 34 37.96 -54.77 -34.63
C LYS A 34 39.18 -55.30 -33.87
N PRO A 35 39.35 -54.96 -32.58
CA PRO A 35 40.48 -55.45 -31.79
C PRO A 35 40.46 -56.98 -31.79
N GLY A 36 41.61 -57.60 -32.08
CA GLY A 36 41.78 -59.05 -32.21
C GLY A 36 41.22 -59.69 -33.49
N GLY A 37 40.58 -58.94 -34.39
CA GLY A 37 40.07 -59.43 -35.68
C GLY A 37 41.15 -60.02 -36.59
N TRP A 38 42.39 -59.54 -36.48
CA TRP A 38 43.56 -60.14 -37.14
C TRP A 38 43.83 -61.59 -36.69
N THR A 39 43.52 -61.94 -35.44
CA THR A 39 43.72 -63.32 -34.94
C THR A 39 42.81 -64.30 -35.68
N VAL A 40 41.55 -63.92 -35.86
CA VAL A 40 40.57 -64.70 -36.62
C VAL A 40 40.92 -64.70 -38.10
N ALA A 41 41.39 -63.56 -38.64
CA ALA A 41 41.84 -63.45 -40.02
C ALA A 41 43.01 -64.39 -40.35
N TRP A 42 44.00 -64.53 -39.47
CA TRP A 42 45.11 -65.49 -39.66
C TRP A 42 44.64 -66.94 -39.65
N GLY A 43 43.65 -67.28 -38.82
CA GLY A 43 43.05 -68.61 -38.83
C GLY A 43 42.34 -68.94 -40.14
N ILE A 44 41.56 -67.99 -40.67
CA ILE A 44 40.84 -68.14 -41.95
C ILE A 44 41.82 -68.12 -43.13
N LEU A 45 42.82 -67.23 -43.14
CA LEU A 45 43.86 -67.18 -44.18
C LEU A 45 44.73 -68.44 -44.16
N GLY A 46 45.06 -68.95 -42.98
CA GLY A 46 45.78 -70.23 -42.83
C GLY A 46 44.97 -71.40 -43.40
N PHE A 47 43.66 -71.44 -43.12
CA PHE A 47 42.76 -72.41 -43.74
C PHE A 47 42.73 -72.27 -45.27
N LEU A 48 42.54 -71.07 -45.81
CA LEU A 48 42.51 -70.82 -47.25
C LEU A 48 43.84 -71.19 -47.92
N PHE A 49 44.98 -70.86 -47.31
CA PHE A 49 46.30 -71.19 -47.83
C PHE A 49 46.55 -72.71 -47.86
N LEU A 50 46.28 -73.40 -46.74
CA LEU A 50 46.43 -74.85 -46.67
C LEU A 50 45.47 -75.56 -47.64
N PHE A 51 44.23 -75.08 -47.73
CA PHE A 51 43.21 -75.69 -48.57
C PHE A 51 43.47 -75.48 -50.07
N ILE A 52 43.78 -74.25 -50.49
CA ILE A 52 44.12 -73.93 -51.89
C ILE A 52 45.44 -74.60 -52.28
N GLY A 53 46.45 -74.57 -51.40
CA GLY A 53 47.73 -75.24 -51.63
C GLY A 53 47.56 -76.75 -51.81
N LEU A 54 46.78 -77.39 -50.94
CA LEU A 54 46.45 -78.82 -51.04
C LEU A 54 45.69 -79.12 -52.34
N PHE A 55 44.73 -78.27 -52.71
CA PHE A 55 43.94 -78.42 -53.93
C PHE A 55 44.80 -78.39 -55.20
N PHE A 56 45.66 -77.38 -55.36
CA PHE A 56 46.57 -77.29 -56.49
C PHE A 56 47.60 -78.41 -56.52
N PHE A 57 48.09 -78.84 -55.35
CA PHE A 57 49.00 -79.97 -55.24
C PHE A 57 48.38 -81.26 -55.79
N VAL A 58 47.15 -81.58 -55.38
CA VAL A 58 46.45 -82.78 -55.86
C VAL A 58 46.17 -82.70 -57.37
N LEU A 59 45.75 -81.54 -57.89
CA LEU A 59 45.50 -81.37 -59.32
C LEU A 59 46.78 -81.51 -60.17
N THR A 60 47.84 -80.82 -59.78
CA THR A 60 49.05 -80.69 -60.62
C THR A 60 49.95 -81.90 -60.52
N VAL A 61 50.14 -82.43 -59.30
CA VAL A 61 51.10 -83.51 -59.05
C VAL A 61 50.45 -84.89 -59.20
N LEU A 62 49.22 -85.06 -58.72
CA LEU A 62 48.53 -86.35 -58.73
C LEU A 62 47.58 -86.51 -59.94
N GLY A 63 47.41 -85.46 -60.74
CA GLY A 63 46.65 -85.50 -61.99
C GLY A 63 45.14 -85.64 -61.80
N GLY A 64 44.63 -85.21 -60.63
CA GLY A 64 43.21 -85.19 -60.30
C GLY A 64 42.85 -86.00 -59.05
N PHE A 65 41.77 -85.61 -58.39
CA PHE A 65 41.31 -86.24 -57.14
C PHE A 65 40.88 -87.70 -57.32
N ASP A 66 40.34 -88.06 -58.49
CA ASP A 66 39.88 -89.42 -58.77
C ASP A 66 41.02 -90.45 -58.85
N LYS A 67 42.27 -89.98 -58.95
CA LYS A 67 43.48 -90.82 -59.01
C LYS A 67 44.19 -90.96 -57.67
N VAL A 68 43.69 -90.32 -56.62
CA VAL A 68 44.29 -90.36 -55.29
C VAL A 68 43.90 -91.67 -54.60
N ASP A 69 44.88 -92.52 -54.32
CA ASP A 69 44.68 -93.67 -53.42
C ASP A 69 44.69 -93.18 -51.96
N TRP A 70 43.51 -93.08 -51.39
CA TRP A 70 43.29 -92.60 -50.03
C TRP A 70 43.84 -93.53 -48.94
N THR A 71 44.14 -94.79 -49.26
CA THR A 71 44.74 -95.74 -48.30
C THR A 71 46.27 -95.69 -48.30
N SER A 72 46.87 -95.01 -49.28
CA SER A 72 48.31 -94.79 -49.34
C SER A 72 48.78 -93.80 -48.26
N ALA A 73 50.07 -93.87 -47.90
CA ALA A 73 50.69 -92.92 -46.97
C ALA A 73 50.51 -91.45 -47.42
N GLY A 74 50.50 -91.20 -48.74
CA GLY A 74 50.22 -89.88 -49.30
C GLY A 74 48.78 -89.43 -49.08
N GLY A 75 47.80 -90.31 -49.28
CA GLY A 75 46.38 -90.04 -49.03
C GLY A 75 46.09 -89.72 -47.55
N ILE A 76 46.71 -90.46 -46.63
CA ILE A 76 46.60 -90.21 -45.19
C ILE A 76 47.19 -88.84 -44.83
N LEU A 77 48.36 -88.48 -45.36
CA LEU A 77 48.98 -87.18 -45.10
C LEU A 77 48.10 -86.02 -45.59
N ILE A 78 47.50 -86.15 -46.79
CA ILE A 78 46.56 -85.18 -47.37
C ILE A 78 45.34 -85.03 -46.45
N SER A 79 44.78 -86.15 -45.96
CA SER A 79 43.63 -86.12 -45.05
C SER A 79 43.96 -85.43 -43.71
N ALA A 80 45.15 -85.67 -43.15
CA ALA A 80 45.60 -85.05 -41.92
C ALA A 80 45.81 -83.53 -42.10
N LEU A 81 46.42 -83.10 -43.21
CA LEU A 81 46.60 -81.69 -43.53
C LEU A 81 45.26 -80.96 -43.69
N TYR A 82 44.26 -81.63 -44.29
CA TYR A 82 42.91 -81.09 -44.39
C TYR A 82 42.26 -80.88 -43.01
N VAL A 83 42.36 -81.87 -42.12
CA VAL A 83 41.83 -81.75 -40.74
C VAL A 83 42.52 -80.63 -39.97
N VAL A 84 43.85 -80.51 -40.09
CA VAL A 84 44.60 -79.39 -39.48
C VAL A 84 44.10 -78.05 -40.00
N GLY A 85 43.88 -77.92 -41.31
CA GLY A 85 43.31 -76.72 -41.91
C GLY A 85 41.95 -76.36 -41.32
N VAL A 86 41.04 -77.33 -41.21
CA VAL A 86 39.70 -77.12 -40.65
C VAL A 86 39.76 -76.68 -39.17
N LEU A 87 40.69 -77.20 -38.39
CA LEU A 87 40.86 -76.85 -36.97
C LEU A 87 41.50 -75.46 -36.73
N CYS A 88 42.19 -74.87 -37.72
CA CYS A 88 42.79 -73.54 -37.57
C CYS A 88 41.76 -72.44 -37.24
N VAL A 89 40.57 -72.51 -37.84
CA VAL A 89 39.51 -71.52 -37.62
C VAL A 89 38.97 -71.56 -36.17
N PRO A 90 38.45 -72.70 -35.64
CA PRO A 90 37.93 -72.76 -34.27
C PRO A 90 39.00 -72.50 -33.20
N VAL A 91 40.25 -72.91 -33.42
CA VAL A 91 41.35 -72.60 -32.50
C VAL A 91 41.64 -71.09 -32.47
N SER A 92 41.71 -70.44 -33.63
CA SER A 92 41.92 -68.98 -33.70
C SER A 92 40.79 -68.20 -33.04
N MET A 93 39.55 -68.66 -33.19
CA MET A 93 38.36 -68.06 -32.57
C MET A 93 38.37 -68.25 -31.05
N SER A 94 38.78 -69.41 -30.55
CA SER A 94 38.89 -69.68 -29.12
C SER A 94 39.93 -68.78 -28.46
N VAL A 95 41.09 -68.59 -29.09
CA VAL A 95 42.14 -67.66 -28.62
C VAL A 95 41.65 -66.22 -28.65
N TYR A 96 40.90 -65.83 -29.68
CA TYR A 96 40.29 -64.51 -29.77
C TYR A 96 39.32 -64.24 -28.61
N LEU A 97 38.36 -65.14 -28.39
CA LEU A 97 37.36 -65.02 -27.32
C LEU A 97 38.01 -65.00 -25.94
N ALA A 98 39.01 -65.85 -25.69
CA ALA A 98 39.73 -65.88 -24.42
C ALA A 98 40.44 -64.55 -24.12
N ARG A 99 41.10 -63.96 -25.13
CA ARG A 99 41.74 -62.63 -25.00
C ARG A 99 40.72 -61.52 -24.78
N GLN A 100 39.61 -61.54 -25.51
CA GLN A 100 38.55 -60.55 -25.37
C GLN A 100 37.93 -60.61 -23.96
N PHE A 101 37.60 -61.80 -23.48
CA PHE A 101 37.06 -62.00 -22.13
C PHE A 101 38.02 -61.53 -21.04
N ALA A 102 39.32 -61.85 -21.15
CA ALA A 102 40.33 -61.38 -20.21
C ALA A 102 40.45 -59.83 -20.20
N GLN A 103 40.41 -59.19 -21.36
CA GLN A 103 40.40 -57.73 -21.48
C GLN A 103 39.13 -57.12 -20.89
N THR A 104 37.97 -57.71 -21.18
CA THR A 104 36.67 -57.27 -20.65
C THR A 104 36.68 -57.38 -19.13
N ASN A 105 37.07 -58.51 -18.55
CA ASN A 105 37.16 -58.66 -17.09
C ASN A 105 38.11 -57.65 -16.47
N LYS A 106 39.31 -57.45 -17.03
CA LYS A 106 40.26 -56.46 -16.51
C LYS A 106 39.70 -55.02 -16.56
N SER A 107 38.96 -54.68 -17.61
CA SER A 107 38.32 -53.36 -17.71
C SER A 107 37.10 -53.22 -16.79
N LEU A 108 36.32 -54.28 -16.58
CA LEU A 108 35.23 -54.32 -15.61
C LEU A 108 35.75 -54.15 -14.19
N THR A 109 36.83 -54.84 -13.81
CA THR A 109 37.43 -54.68 -12.47
C THR A 109 37.90 -53.25 -12.24
N LYS A 110 38.51 -52.61 -13.24
CA LYS A 110 38.90 -51.19 -13.14
C LYS A 110 37.69 -50.26 -12.97
N LYS A 111 36.64 -50.46 -13.78
CA LYS A 111 35.39 -49.68 -13.67
C LYS A 111 34.71 -49.89 -12.31
N LEU A 112 34.75 -51.10 -11.76
CA LEU A 112 34.19 -51.40 -10.46
C LEU A 112 34.92 -50.64 -9.34
N ILE A 113 36.25 -50.60 -9.38
CA ILE A 113 37.06 -49.83 -8.42
C ILE A 113 36.72 -48.34 -8.53
N GLU A 114 36.70 -47.79 -9.74
CA GLU A 114 36.36 -46.38 -9.97
C GLU A 114 34.94 -46.03 -9.48
N VAL A 115 33.95 -46.88 -9.75
CA VAL A 115 32.58 -46.69 -9.24
C VAL A 115 32.52 -46.75 -7.73
N ASN A 116 33.25 -47.67 -7.09
CA ASN A 116 33.29 -47.77 -5.64
C ASN A 116 33.93 -46.52 -5.00
N GLU A 117 35.07 -46.04 -5.54
CA GLU A 117 35.72 -44.81 -5.08
C GLU A 117 34.83 -43.57 -5.26
N LEU A 118 34.13 -43.45 -6.39
CA LEU A 118 33.17 -42.36 -6.63
C LEU A 118 31.97 -42.45 -5.69
N SER A 119 31.47 -43.66 -5.43
CA SER A 119 30.37 -43.90 -4.49
C SER A 119 30.78 -43.47 -3.07
N GLU A 120 31.96 -43.84 -2.61
CA GLU A 120 32.47 -43.42 -1.28
C GLU A 120 32.57 -41.90 -1.16
N LYS A 121 33.15 -41.23 -2.16
CA LYS A 121 33.20 -39.76 -2.20
C LYS A 121 31.81 -39.12 -2.19
N SER A 122 30.85 -39.69 -2.92
CA SER A 122 29.48 -39.17 -2.96
C SER A 122 28.79 -39.27 -1.59
N ILE A 123 28.99 -40.38 -0.88
CA ILE A 123 28.45 -40.61 0.46
C ILE A 123 29.09 -39.65 1.47
N GLU A 124 30.40 -39.40 1.37
CA GLU A 124 31.09 -38.45 2.23
C GLU A 124 30.60 -37.01 2.01
N GLN A 125 30.45 -36.58 0.75
CA GLN A 125 29.89 -35.27 0.41
C GLN A 125 28.44 -35.10 0.91
N GLU A 126 27.63 -36.16 0.83
CA GLU A 126 26.25 -36.11 1.33
C GLU A 126 26.19 -35.96 2.86
N LYS A 127 27.07 -36.68 3.58
CA LYS A 127 27.22 -36.53 5.03
C LYS A 127 27.67 -35.13 5.43
N GLU A 128 28.66 -34.56 4.74
CA GLU A 128 29.13 -33.19 5.00
C GLU A 128 28.02 -32.16 4.78
N LYS A 129 27.29 -32.26 3.66
CA LYS A 129 26.14 -31.39 3.38
C LYS A 129 25.07 -31.50 4.45
N GLN A 130 24.76 -32.71 4.90
CA GLN A 130 23.75 -32.93 5.92
C GLN A 130 24.15 -32.30 7.26
N LYS A 131 25.42 -32.41 7.65
CA LYS A 131 25.96 -31.77 8.85
C LYS A 131 25.91 -30.24 8.78
N ILE A 132 26.27 -29.66 7.63
CA ILE A 132 26.17 -28.21 7.41
C ILE A 132 24.72 -27.75 7.50
N LEU A 133 23.80 -28.48 6.87
CA LEU A 133 22.37 -28.16 6.88
C LEU A 133 21.79 -28.24 8.30
N GLU A 134 22.19 -29.23 9.09
CA GLU A 134 21.80 -29.37 10.49
C GLU A 134 22.30 -28.18 11.33
N THR A 135 23.59 -27.82 11.18
CA THR A 135 24.16 -26.64 11.87
C THR A 135 23.49 -25.33 11.43
N GLN A 136 23.16 -25.17 10.15
CA GLN A 136 22.43 -24.00 9.65
C GLN A 136 21.01 -23.94 10.22
N LYS A 137 20.32 -25.07 10.28
CA LYS A 137 18.97 -25.18 10.84
C LYS A 137 18.97 -24.81 12.32
N GLU A 138 19.90 -25.32 13.10
CA GLU A 138 20.02 -25.00 14.54
C GLU A 138 20.31 -23.51 14.77
N ASN A 139 21.23 -22.93 13.99
CA ASN A 139 21.52 -21.50 14.07
C ASN A 139 20.30 -20.65 13.70
N LEU A 140 19.57 -21.02 12.66
CA LEU A 140 18.37 -20.32 12.23
C LEU A 140 17.25 -20.44 13.27
N GLU A 141 17.03 -21.62 13.83
CA GLU A 141 16.03 -21.83 14.90
C GLU A 141 16.35 -21.00 16.14
N ARG A 142 17.64 -20.90 16.50
CA ARG A 142 18.09 -20.03 17.60
C ARG A 142 17.83 -18.55 17.28
N GLU A 143 18.20 -18.09 16.08
CA GLU A 143 17.98 -16.70 15.66
C GLU A 143 16.49 -16.33 15.62
N VAL A 144 15.64 -17.19 15.05
CA VAL A 144 14.17 -16.98 15.03
C VAL A 144 13.63 -16.89 16.44
N LYS A 145 14.10 -17.74 17.37
CA LYS A 145 13.66 -17.71 18.77
C LYS A 145 14.08 -16.41 19.46
N GLU A 146 15.33 -15.98 19.28
CA GLU A 146 15.86 -14.73 19.83
C GLU A 146 15.09 -13.52 19.27
N ARG A 147 14.91 -13.44 17.95
CA ARG A 147 14.15 -12.37 17.29
C ARG A 147 12.67 -12.35 17.67
N THR A 148 12.04 -13.50 17.81
CA THR A 148 10.63 -13.57 18.23
C THR A 148 10.46 -13.08 19.66
N ALA A 149 11.40 -13.39 20.56
CA ALA A 149 11.41 -12.87 21.93
C ALA A 149 11.59 -11.34 21.95
N GLU A 150 12.57 -10.82 21.20
CA GLU A 150 12.83 -9.37 21.05
C GLU A 150 11.60 -8.63 20.51
N ILE A 151 10.98 -9.13 19.43
CA ILE A 151 9.77 -8.53 18.85
C ILE A 151 8.61 -8.53 19.85
N THR A 152 8.46 -9.62 20.61
CA THR A 152 7.38 -9.72 21.62
C THR A 152 7.59 -8.69 22.72
N GLU A 153 8.82 -8.52 23.21
CA GLU A 153 9.17 -7.50 24.20
C GLU A 153 8.94 -6.08 23.66
N GLN A 154 9.38 -5.79 22.45
CA GLN A 154 9.14 -4.50 21.80
C GLN A 154 7.64 -4.23 21.58
N SER A 155 6.86 -5.26 21.23
CA SER A 155 5.41 -5.15 21.06
C SER A 155 4.70 -4.85 22.39
N LEU A 156 5.15 -5.45 23.49
CA LEU A 156 4.61 -5.18 24.83
C LEU A 156 4.93 -3.76 25.28
N LEU A 157 6.18 -3.32 25.11
CA LEU A 157 6.60 -1.97 25.42
C LEU A 157 5.84 -0.94 24.58
N LEU A 158 5.67 -1.19 23.27
CA LEU A 158 4.91 -0.31 22.38
C LEU A 158 3.44 -0.23 22.79
N HIS A 159 2.84 -1.34 23.23
CA HIS A 159 1.47 -1.35 23.72
C HIS A 159 1.32 -0.51 25.00
N GLU A 160 2.27 -0.63 25.94
CA GLU A 160 2.31 0.21 27.14
C GLU A 160 2.46 1.70 26.79
N LYS A 161 3.38 2.04 25.87
CA LYS A 161 3.56 3.44 25.42
C LYS A 161 2.33 3.99 24.72
N ASN A 162 1.69 3.22 23.85
CA ASN A 162 0.46 3.64 23.19
C ASN A 162 -0.68 3.87 24.19
N LYS A 163 -0.75 3.05 25.25
CA LYS A 163 -1.72 3.24 26.34
C LYS A 163 -1.47 4.58 27.07
N ASP A 164 -0.23 4.86 27.47
CA ASP A 164 0.13 6.11 28.15
C ASP A 164 -0.19 7.36 27.28
N ILE A 165 0.10 7.28 25.98
CA ILE A 165 -0.22 8.35 25.02
C ILE A 165 -1.73 8.52 24.91
N THR A 166 -2.47 7.42 24.78
CA THR A 166 -3.94 7.44 24.67
C THR A 166 -4.57 8.05 25.92
N ASP A 167 -4.11 7.68 27.10
CA ASP A 167 -4.59 8.24 28.37
C ASP A 167 -4.30 9.75 28.45
N SER A 168 -3.15 10.20 27.95
CA SER A 168 -2.79 11.62 27.88
C SER A 168 -3.69 12.41 26.90
N ILE A 169 -4.03 11.83 25.75
CA ILE A 169 -4.93 12.45 24.77
C ILE A 169 -6.37 12.48 25.31
N ASN A 170 -6.82 11.42 25.96
CA ASN A 170 -8.13 11.39 26.64
C ASN A 170 -8.22 12.48 27.73
N TYR A 171 -7.12 12.75 28.43
CA TYR A 171 -7.08 13.86 29.37
C TYR A 171 -7.18 15.23 28.66
N ALA A 172 -6.48 15.41 27.53
CA ALA A 172 -6.60 16.61 26.70
C ALA A 172 -8.04 16.82 26.18
N GLN A 173 -8.75 15.75 25.80
CA GLN A 173 -10.17 15.83 25.43
C GLN A 173 -11.03 16.41 26.54
N LYS A 174 -10.85 15.96 27.79
CA LYS A 174 -11.60 16.51 28.93
C LYS A 174 -11.35 18.01 29.11
N ILE A 175 -10.12 18.47 28.86
CA ILE A 175 -9.80 19.91 28.88
C ILE A 175 -10.52 20.64 27.74
N GLN A 176 -10.47 20.10 26.52
CA GLN A 176 -11.14 20.68 25.35
C GLN A 176 -12.66 20.79 25.59
N GLU A 177 -13.30 19.71 26.04
CA GLU A 177 -14.74 19.68 26.36
C GLU A 177 -15.14 20.68 27.45
N ALA A 178 -14.28 20.92 28.44
CA ALA A 178 -14.52 21.91 29.49
C ALA A 178 -14.42 23.37 28.99
N ILE A 179 -13.70 23.60 27.90
CA ILE A 179 -13.48 24.93 27.31
C ILE A 179 -14.54 25.25 26.24
N LEU A 180 -15.04 24.23 25.54
CA LEU A 180 -16.11 24.38 24.57
C LEU A 180 -17.42 24.79 25.27
N PRO A 181 -18.29 25.58 24.62
CA PRO A 181 -19.56 25.98 25.20
C PRO A 181 -20.41 24.75 25.56
N ALA A 182 -20.90 24.70 26.80
CA ALA A 182 -21.79 23.63 27.24
C ALA A 182 -23.03 23.55 26.33
N LYS A 183 -23.41 22.33 25.91
CA LYS A 183 -24.55 22.07 25.01
C LYS A 183 -25.86 22.70 25.51
N GLU A 184 -26.00 22.92 26.81
CA GLU A 184 -27.15 23.54 27.46
C GLU A 184 -27.26 25.04 27.20
N ILE A 185 -26.12 25.76 27.12
CA ILE A 185 -26.08 27.21 26.88
C ILE A 185 -26.53 27.52 25.44
N LYS A 186 -26.22 26.62 24.49
CA LYS A 186 -26.65 26.72 23.09
C LYS A 186 -28.17 26.88 22.95
N TYR A 187 -28.97 26.00 23.57
CA TYR A 187 -30.43 26.04 23.42
C TYR A 187 -31.08 27.23 24.12
N LYS A 188 -30.39 27.83 25.10
CA LYS A 188 -30.83 29.08 25.72
C LYS A 188 -30.66 30.26 24.77
N LEU A 189 -29.52 30.34 24.06
CA LEU A 189 -29.23 31.45 23.14
C LEU A 189 -29.91 31.29 21.77
N PHE A 190 -29.91 30.06 21.25
CA PHE A 190 -30.45 29.70 19.95
C PHE A 190 -31.39 28.48 20.08
N PRO A 191 -32.65 28.70 20.51
CA PRO A 191 -33.59 27.60 20.75
C PRO A 191 -33.94 26.81 19.49
N LYS A 192 -33.86 27.44 18.31
CA LYS A 192 -33.99 26.77 17.01
C LYS A 192 -32.64 26.65 16.31
N ALA A 193 -31.71 25.91 16.94
CA ALA A 193 -30.44 25.58 16.33
C ALA A 193 -30.02 24.13 16.58
N PHE A 194 -29.26 23.56 15.65
CA PHE A 194 -28.54 22.30 15.83
C PHE A 194 -27.03 22.50 15.66
N VAL A 195 -26.25 21.57 16.20
CA VAL A 195 -24.79 21.51 16.04
C VAL A 195 -24.46 20.04 15.85
N LEU A 196 -24.22 19.65 14.60
CA LEU A 196 -23.66 18.36 14.27
C LEU A 196 -22.15 18.48 14.43
N PHE A 197 -21.58 17.80 15.42
CA PHE A 197 -20.15 17.82 15.71
C PHE A 197 -19.66 16.39 15.89
N GLN A 198 -18.78 15.94 14.99
CA GLN A 198 -18.18 14.62 15.00
C GLN A 198 -16.66 14.75 14.80
N PRO A 199 -15.87 14.74 15.89
CA PRO A 199 -14.42 14.67 15.81
C PRO A 199 -13.96 13.41 15.05
N ARG A 200 -12.87 13.51 14.31
CA ARG A 200 -12.21 12.38 13.65
C ARG A 200 -11.41 11.54 14.63
N ASP A 201 -10.60 12.20 15.43
CA ASP A 201 -9.74 11.60 16.46
C ASP A 201 -10.36 11.84 17.86
N ILE A 202 -9.66 11.47 18.94
CA ILE A 202 -10.13 11.68 20.34
C ILE A 202 -10.34 13.19 20.64
N VAL A 203 -9.57 14.06 19.99
CA VAL A 203 -9.66 15.52 20.08
C VAL A 203 -9.78 16.13 18.70
N SER A 204 -10.51 17.24 18.60
CA SER A 204 -10.88 17.89 17.33
C SER A 204 -10.08 19.16 17.07
N GLY A 205 -9.74 19.45 15.83
CA GLY A 205 -9.33 20.79 15.38
C GLY A 205 -10.54 21.72 15.24
N ASP A 206 -11.67 21.18 14.78
CA ASP A 206 -12.92 21.93 14.67
C ASP A 206 -13.46 22.33 16.05
N PHE A 207 -14.01 23.54 16.13
CA PHE A 207 -14.77 23.96 17.30
C PHE A 207 -15.91 24.92 16.95
N TYR A 208 -16.91 24.93 17.82
CA TYR A 208 -18.01 25.87 17.78
C TYR A 208 -17.92 26.85 18.95
N TRP A 209 -18.43 28.06 18.75
CA TRP A 209 -18.45 29.07 19.79
C TRP A 209 -19.76 29.86 19.79
N PHE A 210 -20.24 30.21 20.98
CA PHE A 210 -21.50 30.91 21.19
C PHE A 210 -21.36 31.94 22.32
N THR A 211 -21.92 33.13 22.14
CA THR A 211 -22.11 34.08 23.23
C THR A 211 -23.29 35.01 23.00
N GLU A 212 -23.68 35.72 24.05
CA GLU A 212 -24.58 36.86 24.01
C GLU A 212 -23.89 38.07 24.62
N VAL A 213 -23.94 39.19 23.90
CA VAL A 213 -23.45 40.48 24.37
C VAL A 213 -24.61 41.44 24.45
N LYS A 214 -24.91 41.93 25.66
CA LYS A 214 -25.81 43.06 25.85
C LYS A 214 -25.11 44.33 25.38
N GLY A 215 -25.68 45.00 24.41
CA GLY A 215 -25.27 46.34 24.00
C GLY A 215 -25.47 47.30 25.16
N THR A 216 -24.38 47.93 25.61
CA THR A 216 -24.51 49.18 26.35
C THR A 216 -24.89 50.28 25.34
N PRO A 217 -25.89 51.13 25.62
CA PRO A 217 -26.13 52.31 24.82
C PRO A 217 -24.82 53.09 24.69
N PRO A 218 -24.51 53.69 23.52
CA PRO A 218 -23.32 54.52 23.40
C PRO A 218 -23.40 55.60 24.48
N SER A 219 -22.48 55.53 25.46
CA SER A 219 -22.31 56.64 26.38
C SER A 219 -21.95 57.84 25.50
N ARG A 220 -22.74 58.92 25.61
CA ARG A 220 -22.41 60.20 24.99
C ARG A 220 -21.09 60.67 25.60
N THR A 221 -19.96 60.22 25.07
CA THR A 221 -18.68 60.87 25.28
C THR A 221 -18.79 62.21 24.58
N ARG A 222 -19.05 63.26 25.38
CA ARG A 222 -18.80 64.65 24.96
C ARG A 222 -17.35 64.70 24.48
N TYR A 223 -17.18 64.89 23.18
CA TYR A 223 -15.91 65.33 22.61
C TYR A 223 -15.53 66.65 23.30
N GLY A 224 -14.57 66.56 24.23
CA GLY A 224 -13.85 67.71 24.75
C GLY A 224 -12.89 68.20 23.67
N GLY A 225 -13.35 69.13 22.84
CA GLY A 225 -12.48 69.92 21.99
C GLY A 225 -11.58 70.79 22.87
N GLN A 226 -10.27 70.62 22.74
CA GLN A 226 -9.29 71.60 23.19
C GLN A 226 -9.49 72.89 22.39
N GLY A 227 -9.95 73.93 23.07
CA GLY A 227 -10.09 75.29 22.59
C GLY A 227 -9.87 76.24 23.76
N SER A 228 -9.03 77.23 23.51
CA SER A 228 -8.38 78.17 24.42
C SER A 228 -9.31 79.21 25.09
N GLU A 229 -8.76 79.80 26.16
CA GLU A 229 -9.01 81.14 26.73
C GLU A 229 -10.09 81.39 27.81
N MET A 230 -9.55 81.62 29.02
CA MET A 230 -9.80 82.69 30.03
C MET A 230 -11.21 83.20 30.42
N LYS A 231 -11.31 83.34 31.75
CA LYS A 231 -12.00 84.36 32.59
C LYS A 231 -13.49 84.21 32.89
N GLY A 232 -13.74 83.79 34.14
CA GLY A 232 -14.38 84.64 35.14
C GLY A 232 -15.91 84.59 35.26
N ARG A 233 -16.36 84.23 36.47
CA ARG A 233 -17.37 84.92 37.30
C ARG A 233 -18.34 83.92 37.97
N GLU A 234 -18.24 83.87 39.29
CA GLU A 234 -19.23 83.27 40.17
C GLU A 234 -20.56 83.99 40.06
N THR A 235 -21.67 83.23 39.98
CA THR A 235 -22.95 83.62 40.56
C THR A 235 -23.71 82.36 40.95
N LYS A 236 -24.20 82.37 42.20
CA LYS A 236 -25.22 81.47 42.75
C LYS A 236 -26.56 81.84 42.12
N ASP A 237 -27.38 80.86 41.77
CA ASP A 237 -28.82 80.98 42.02
C ASP A 237 -29.53 79.61 42.05
N GLU A 238 -30.63 79.61 42.77
CA GLU A 238 -31.33 78.47 43.35
C GLU A 238 -32.34 77.79 42.40
N GLY A 239 -32.62 76.51 42.70
CA GLY A 239 -33.96 75.91 42.67
C GLY A 239 -34.81 76.01 41.40
N LYS A 240 -34.91 74.90 40.65
CA LYS A 240 -36.16 74.56 39.97
C LYS A 240 -36.37 73.05 39.87
N VAL A 241 -37.26 72.55 40.72
CA VAL A 241 -37.91 71.25 40.61
C VAL A 241 -38.72 71.23 39.31
N MET A 242 -38.48 70.25 38.44
CA MET A 242 -39.31 70.06 37.25
C MET A 242 -39.39 68.57 36.90
N SER A 243 -40.56 68.02 37.28
CA SER A 243 -41.31 66.91 36.69
C SER A 243 -40.56 65.65 36.27
N ASP A 244 -40.90 64.57 36.98
CA ASP A 244 -40.79 63.18 36.57
C ASP A 244 -41.36 62.98 35.15
N ASP A 245 -40.47 62.82 34.16
CA ASP A 245 -40.79 62.28 32.85
C ASP A 245 -40.74 60.74 32.96
N PRO A 246 -41.75 59.98 32.47
CA PRO A 246 -41.79 58.54 32.69
C PRO A 246 -40.65 57.89 31.91
N LEU A 247 -39.79 57.19 32.67
CA LEU A 247 -38.86 56.15 32.21
C LEU A 247 -39.25 55.56 30.85
N GLN A 248 -38.65 56.07 29.77
CA GLN A 248 -38.61 55.37 28.50
C GLN A 248 -37.83 54.08 28.75
N HIS A 249 -38.47 52.94 28.53
CA HIS A 249 -37.80 51.64 28.44
C HIS A 249 -36.76 51.70 27.31
N GLU A 250 -35.51 52.02 27.64
CA GLU A 250 -34.39 51.88 26.72
C GLU A 250 -34.24 50.39 26.38
N ALA A 251 -34.56 50.02 25.14
CA ALA A 251 -34.42 48.67 24.65
C ALA A 251 -32.93 48.29 24.65
N SER A 252 -32.52 47.38 25.54
CA SER A 252 -31.20 46.78 25.51
C SER A 252 -31.07 45.97 24.22
N THR A 253 -30.22 46.40 23.29
CA THR A 253 -29.89 45.63 22.09
C THR A 253 -29.07 44.41 22.48
N ASN A 254 -29.61 43.21 22.33
CA ASN A 254 -28.87 41.97 22.60
C ASN A 254 -28.31 41.41 21.29
N PHE A 255 -26.99 41.29 21.23
CA PHE A 255 -26.30 40.64 20.12
C PHE A 255 -26.03 39.19 20.48
N ARG A 256 -26.45 38.25 19.62
CA ARG A 256 -26.10 36.83 19.76
C ARG A 256 -25.09 36.46 18.69
N ILE A 257 -23.96 35.91 19.11
CA ILE A 257 -22.85 35.63 18.22
C ILE A 257 -22.57 34.13 18.22
N ILE A 258 -22.31 33.61 17.03
CA ILE A 258 -22.06 32.20 16.78
C ILE A 258 -20.91 32.06 15.78
N ALA A 259 -20.06 31.05 15.98
CA ALA A 259 -19.01 30.72 15.05
C ALA A 259 -18.86 29.20 14.87
N ALA A 260 -18.52 28.80 13.66
CA ALA A 260 -17.99 27.47 13.33
C ALA A 260 -16.57 27.67 12.80
N ALA A 261 -15.60 27.03 13.44
CA ALA A 261 -14.18 27.16 13.12
C ALA A 261 -13.57 25.79 12.85
N ASP A 262 -12.66 25.78 11.88
CA ASP A 262 -11.85 24.67 11.41
C ASP A 262 -10.39 25.07 11.57
N CYS A 263 -9.65 24.35 12.40
CA CYS A 263 -8.26 24.69 12.69
C CYS A 263 -7.31 23.85 11.84
N THR A 264 -6.18 24.43 11.45
CA THR A 264 -5.16 23.70 10.70
C THR A 264 -4.66 22.49 11.47
N GLY A 265 -4.74 21.31 10.84
CA GLY A 265 -4.32 20.04 11.41
C GLY A 265 -5.41 19.39 12.27
N HIS A 266 -5.32 18.07 12.43
CA HIS A 266 -6.26 17.27 13.21
C HIS A 266 -5.59 16.72 14.48
N GLY A 267 -6.37 16.13 15.38
CA GLY A 267 -5.85 15.55 16.61
C GLY A 267 -5.23 16.61 17.53
N VAL A 268 -4.11 16.29 18.20
CA VAL A 268 -3.57 17.12 19.27
C VAL A 268 -3.19 18.55 18.83
N PRO A 269 -2.47 18.79 17.71
CA PRO A 269 -2.16 20.15 17.26
C PRO A 269 -3.41 20.99 16.96
N GLY A 270 -4.40 20.41 16.28
CA GLY A 270 -5.68 21.06 16.00
C GLY A 270 -6.42 21.41 17.29
N ALA A 271 -6.42 20.52 18.28
CA ALA A 271 -7.04 20.77 19.57
C ALA A 271 -6.43 21.97 20.31
N PHE A 272 -5.10 22.13 20.27
CA PHE A 272 -4.45 23.33 20.82
C PHE A 272 -4.90 24.61 20.10
N MET A 273 -5.00 24.58 18.77
CA MET A 273 -5.48 25.71 17.99
C MET A 273 -6.94 26.07 18.33
N SER A 274 -7.79 25.06 18.51
CA SER A 274 -9.18 25.26 18.93
C SER A 274 -9.31 25.96 20.29
N MET A 275 -8.46 25.58 21.26
CA MET A 275 -8.44 26.20 22.59
C MET A 275 -7.98 27.65 22.54
N ILE A 276 -6.94 27.94 21.74
CA ILE A 276 -6.42 29.30 21.54
C ILE A 276 -7.48 30.18 20.86
N GLY A 277 -8.12 29.66 19.80
CA GLY A 277 -9.20 30.36 19.09
C GLY A 277 -10.36 30.70 20.02
N ASN A 278 -10.83 29.73 20.80
CA ASN A 278 -11.89 29.92 21.79
C ASN A 278 -11.52 30.97 22.85
N ALA A 279 -10.29 30.94 23.37
CA ALA A 279 -9.82 31.91 24.35
C ALA A 279 -9.80 33.33 23.80
N PHE A 280 -9.29 33.53 22.58
CA PHE A 280 -9.26 34.85 21.94
C PHE A 280 -10.65 35.35 21.55
N LEU A 281 -11.55 34.50 21.09
CA LEU A 281 -12.95 34.90 20.85
C LEU A 281 -13.61 35.39 22.14
N ASN A 282 -13.39 34.69 23.26
CA ASN A 282 -13.88 35.11 24.57
C ASN A 282 -13.27 36.46 25.01
N GLU A 283 -11.97 36.68 24.80
CA GLU A 283 -11.31 37.96 25.09
C GLU A 283 -11.91 39.09 24.24
N ILE A 284 -11.97 38.92 22.93
CA ILE A 284 -12.38 39.95 21.97
C ILE A 284 -13.85 40.32 22.17
N VAL A 285 -14.73 39.33 22.31
CA VAL A 285 -16.17 39.57 22.36
C VAL A 285 -16.65 39.79 23.79
N ASN A 286 -16.30 38.91 24.73
CA ASN A 286 -16.88 38.97 26.07
C ASN A 286 -16.20 40.03 26.95
N GLN A 287 -14.89 40.26 26.77
CA GLN A 287 -14.15 41.27 27.56
C GLN A 287 -14.12 42.62 26.85
N LYS A 288 -13.68 42.67 25.58
CA LYS A 288 -13.57 43.94 24.82
C LYS A 288 -14.90 44.41 24.22
N LYS A 289 -15.97 43.61 24.29
CA LYS A 289 -17.34 43.94 23.81
C LYS A 289 -17.41 44.27 22.33
N ILE A 290 -16.51 43.72 21.52
CA ILE A 290 -16.53 43.90 20.07
C ILE A 290 -17.53 42.92 19.46
N THR A 291 -18.52 43.44 18.74
CA THR A 291 -19.65 42.64 18.21
C THR A 291 -19.66 42.53 16.69
N LYS A 292 -18.89 43.36 15.97
CA LYS A 292 -18.85 43.37 14.51
C LYS A 292 -17.97 42.24 13.96
N PRO A 293 -18.51 41.29 13.16
CA PRO A 293 -17.78 40.10 12.74
C PRO A 293 -16.43 40.34 12.07
N SER A 294 -16.36 41.27 11.12
CA SER A 294 -15.09 41.57 10.43
C SER A 294 -13.98 42.03 11.39
N GLU A 295 -14.35 42.83 12.40
CA GLU A 295 -13.39 43.37 13.38
C GLU A 295 -12.94 42.28 14.35
N ILE A 296 -13.87 41.40 14.75
CA ILE A 296 -13.54 40.21 15.54
C ILE A 296 -12.51 39.35 14.81
N LEU A 297 -12.74 39.06 13.52
CA LEU A 297 -11.82 38.22 12.73
C LEU A 297 -10.44 38.88 12.51
N ASN A 298 -10.40 40.19 12.30
CA ASN A 298 -9.13 40.92 12.19
C ASN A 298 -8.31 40.84 13.49
N LEU A 299 -8.95 41.05 14.64
CA LEU A 299 -8.28 40.95 15.94
C LEU A 299 -7.89 39.52 16.29
N LEU A 300 -8.74 38.55 15.96
CA LEU A 300 -8.44 37.13 16.16
C LEU A 300 -7.20 36.74 15.37
N ARG A 301 -7.08 37.17 14.10
CA ARG A 301 -5.90 36.94 13.28
C ARG A 301 -4.65 37.54 13.93
N GLU A 302 -4.68 38.80 14.33
CA GLU A 302 -3.50 39.45 14.93
C GLU A 302 -3.09 38.77 16.26
N ASN A 303 -4.06 38.38 17.09
CA ASN A 303 -3.80 37.63 18.31
C ASN A 303 -3.16 36.26 18.03
N VAL A 304 -3.65 35.52 17.03
CA VAL A 304 -3.08 34.21 16.62
C VAL A 304 -1.66 34.37 16.10
N ILE A 305 -1.41 35.31 15.17
CA ILE A 305 -0.08 35.59 14.61
C ILE A 305 0.91 35.93 15.72
N HIS A 306 0.51 36.81 16.66
CA HIS A 306 1.36 37.22 17.77
C HIS A 306 1.64 36.08 18.75
N SER A 307 0.60 35.31 19.12
CA SER A 307 0.71 34.21 20.08
C SER A 307 1.58 33.06 19.55
N LEU A 308 1.48 32.75 18.26
CA LEU A 308 2.27 31.72 17.60
C LEU A 308 3.60 32.23 17.05
N LYS A 309 3.90 33.53 17.25
CA LYS A 309 5.13 34.20 16.80
C LYS A 309 5.43 33.97 15.31
N GLN A 310 4.40 34.00 14.48
CA GLN A 310 4.54 33.76 13.06
C GLN A 310 5.24 34.95 12.40
N THR A 311 6.45 34.73 11.89
CA THR A 311 7.25 35.77 11.22
C THR A 311 7.12 35.70 9.70
N GLY A 312 6.72 34.53 9.20
CA GLY A 312 6.60 34.28 7.76
C GLY A 312 7.88 33.80 7.11
N ALA A 313 8.89 33.43 7.91
CA ALA A 313 10.13 32.86 7.40
C ALA A 313 9.88 31.49 6.74
N ASP A 314 10.73 31.16 5.75
CA ASP A 314 10.66 29.86 5.08
C ASP A 314 10.90 28.72 6.06
N GLY A 315 9.95 27.79 6.12
CA GLY A 315 9.97 26.64 7.03
C GLY A 315 9.24 26.83 8.36
N GLU A 316 8.68 28.01 8.65
CA GLU A 316 7.83 28.20 9.83
C GLU A 316 6.45 27.55 9.68
N ASN A 317 5.88 27.12 10.81
CA ASN A 317 4.50 26.63 10.88
C ASN A 317 3.52 27.77 10.59
N LYS A 318 2.63 27.53 9.63
CA LYS A 318 1.59 28.48 9.19
C LYS A 318 0.23 28.08 9.77
N ASP A 319 0.23 27.66 11.03
CA ASP A 319 -0.96 27.21 11.72
C ASP A 319 -1.99 28.36 11.82
N GLY A 320 -3.25 28.04 11.65
CA GLY A 320 -4.31 29.04 11.61
C GLY A 320 -5.68 28.37 11.75
N MET A 321 -6.71 29.12 11.40
CA MET A 321 -8.07 28.58 11.35
C MET A 321 -8.89 29.24 10.26
N ASP A 322 -9.79 28.46 9.70
CA ASP A 322 -10.89 28.87 8.85
C ASP A 322 -12.13 29.02 9.73
N ILE A 323 -12.92 30.06 9.54
CA ILE A 323 -14.02 30.37 10.46
C ILE A 323 -15.14 31.09 9.74
N ALA A 324 -16.38 30.71 10.05
CA ALA A 324 -17.58 31.45 9.70
C ALA A 324 -18.17 32.04 10.98
N LEU A 325 -18.28 33.37 11.06
CA LEU A 325 -18.76 34.07 12.25
C LEU A 325 -19.97 34.94 11.93
N CYS A 326 -21.04 34.74 12.69
CA CYS A 326 -22.32 35.41 12.53
C CYS A 326 -22.70 36.16 13.81
N CYS A 327 -23.17 37.40 13.66
CA CYS A 327 -23.71 38.22 14.74
C CYS A 327 -25.16 38.58 14.41
N PHE A 328 -26.10 38.09 15.21
CA PHE A 328 -27.53 38.35 15.09
C PHE A 328 -27.90 39.57 15.93
N ASP A 329 -28.46 40.57 15.28
CA ASP A 329 -29.08 41.73 15.89
C ASP A 329 -30.60 41.59 15.81
N GLU A 330 -31.21 41.16 16.91
CA GLU A 330 -32.67 40.96 16.96
C GLU A 330 -33.44 42.29 16.90
N ALA A 331 -32.84 43.40 17.36
CA ALA A 331 -33.52 44.68 17.38
C ALA A 331 -33.72 45.25 15.97
N ASN A 332 -32.76 44.97 15.07
CA ASN A 332 -32.77 45.48 13.70
C ASN A 332 -33.17 44.42 12.66
N GLU A 333 -33.44 43.18 13.07
CA GLU A 333 -33.67 42.03 12.18
C GLU A 333 -32.55 41.88 11.13
N THR A 334 -31.31 42.08 11.58
CA THR A 334 -30.11 41.96 10.74
C THR A 334 -29.17 40.87 11.23
N LEU A 335 -28.52 40.22 10.27
CA LEU A 335 -27.45 39.28 10.46
C LEU A 335 -26.18 39.89 9.86
N GLN A 336 -25.15 40.05 10.68
CA GLN A 336 -23.83 40.37 10.18
C GLN A 336 -23.00 39.10 10.05
N PHE A 337 -22.25 38.98 8.95
CA PHE A 337 -21.39 37.84 8.68
C PHE A 337 -20.00 38.29 8.22
N ALA A 338 -18.97 37.62 8.72
CA ALA A 338 -17.64 37.62 8.13
C ALA A 338 -17.07 36.20 8.22
N GLY A 339 -16.25 35.84 7.23
CA GLY A 339 -15.63 34.52 7.22
C GLY A 339 -14.21 34.51 6.65
N ALA A 340 -13.42 33.57 7.15
CA ALA A 340 -12.12 33.16 6.66
C ALA A 340 -12.27 31.78 6.01
N ASN A 341 -12.16 31.71 4.68
CA ASN A 341 -12.35 30.55 3.80
C ASN A 341 -13.74 29.87 3.83
N ASN A 342 -14.38 29.76 5.00
CA ASN A 342 -15.66 29.11 5.24
C ASN A 342 -16.85 30.07 5.00
N PRO A 343 -17.75 29.75 4.05
CA PRO A 343 -18.87 30.60 3.69
C PRO A 343 -20.04 30.47 4.68
N LEU A 344 -21.01 31.36 4.55
CA LEU A 344 -22.33 31.24 5.16
C LEU A 344 -23.36 30.88 4.09
N TRP A 345 -24.18 29.87 4.35
CA TRP A 345 -25.34 29.54 3.51
C TRP A 345 -26.64 29.95 4.19
N ILE A 346 -27.51 30.65 3.46
CA ILE A 346 -28.86 30.98 3.92
C ILE A 346 -29.87 30.35 2.98
N ILE A 347 -30.76 29.54 3.52
CA ILE A 347 -31.86 28.93 2.76
C ILE A 347 -33.16 29.68 3.10
N ARG A 348 -33.74 30.30 2.07
CA ARG A 348 -35.02 31.02 2.11
C ARG A 348 -35.94 30.46 1.04
N LYS A 349 -37.14 29.98 1.43
CA LYS A 349 -38.18 29.46 0.52
C LYS A 349 -37.64 28.48 -0.53
N GLY A 350 -36.82 27.51 -0.12
CA GLY A 350 -36.21 26.50 -1.01
C GLY A 350 -35.03 26.98 -1.86
N LYS A 351 -34.60 28.25 -1.75
CA LYS A 351 -33.42 28.79 -2.44
C LYS A 351 -32.27 28.96 -1.47
N CYS A 352 -31.14 28.33 -1.75
CA CYS A 352 -29.88 28.54 -1.04
C CYS A 352 -29.12 29.73 -1.64
N THR A 353 -28.73 30.68 -0.79
CA THR A 353 -27.87 31.81 -1.13
C THR A 353 -26.56 31.68 -0.35
N GLU A 354 -25.44 31.72 -1.05
CA GLU A 354 -24.11 31.67 -0.43
C GLU A 354 -23.55 33.09 -0.26
N TYR A 355 -23.07 33.39 0.94
CA TYR A 355 -22.28 34.57 1.26
C TYR A 355 -20.82 34.16 1.37
N THR A 356 -20.01 34.62 0.41
CA THR A 356 -18.62 34.21 0.26
C THR A 356 -17.73 34.79 1.33
N ALA A 357 -16.91 33.95 1.96
CA ALA A 357 -15.83 34.38 2.85
C ALA A 357 -14.64 34.95 2.09
N ASN A 358 -13.78 35.71 2.78
CA ASN A 358 -12.49 36.08 2.22
C ASN A 358 -11.60 34.84 2.13
N LYS A 359 -10.91 34.67 1.00
CA LYS A 359 -10.00 33.54 0.74
C LYS A 359 -8.65 33.76 1.42
N GLN A 360 -8.68 33.78 2.75
CA GLN A 360 -7.55 33.98 3.64
C GLN A 360 -7.88 33.37 5.02
N PRO A 361 -6.90 32.74 5.69
CA PRO A 361 -7.12 32.17 7.01
C PRO A 361 -7.05 33.24 8.12
N ILE A 362 -7.43 32.82 9.32
CA ILE A 362 -7.06 33.46 10.58
C ILE A 362 -5.68 32.91 10.97
N GLY A 363 -4.64 33.60 10.54
CA GLY A 363 -3.25 33.24 10.76
C GLY A 363 -2.34 34.02 9.83
N PHE A 364 -1.06 33.67 9.80
CA PHE A 364 -0.11 34.31 8.91
C PHE A 364 -0.44 34.01 7.43
N GLN A 365 -0.38 35.04 6.59
CA GLN A 365 -0.53 34.92 5.14
C GLN A 365 0.61 35.67 4.44
N ILE A 366 1.19 35.04 3.42
CA ILE A 366 2.20 35.66 2.57
C ILE A 366 1.51 36.71 1.67
N GLY A 367 1.99 37.95 1.71
CA GLY A 367 1.48 39.06 0.90
C GLY A 367 0.78 40.15 1.73
N ASN A 368 -0.14 40.90 1.11
CA ASN A 368 -0.86 41.98 1.78
C ASN A 368 -1.95 41.43 2.69
N LYS A 369 -1.86 41.75 3.98
CA LYS A 369 -2.93 41.51 4.96
C LYS A 369 -4.16 42.33 4.55
N THR A 370 -5.20 41.67 4.03
CA THR A 370 -6.46 42.34 3.71
C THR A 370 -7.44 42.24 4.89
N PRO A 371 -8.09 43.35 5.29
CA PRO A 371 -9.15 43.30 6.29
C PRO A 371 -10.29 42.38 5.85
N PHE A 372 -10.90 41.67 6.79
CA PHE A 372 -12.11 40.89 6.50
C PHE A 372 -13.27 41.79 6.08
N THR A 373 -14.07 41.30 5.13
CA THR A 373 -15.29 41.96 4.65
C THR A 373 -16.45 41.63 5.58
N ASN A 374 -17.24 42.64 5.93
CA ASN A 374 -18.47 42.46 6.71
C ASN A 374 -19.67 42.46 5.75
N HIS A 375 -20.46 41.40 5.78
CA HIS A 375 -21.74 41.32 5.11
C HIS A 375 -22.84 41.69 6.10
N GLU A 376 -23.72 42.61 5.71
CA GLU A 376 -24.92 42.93 6.48
C GLU A 376 -26.13 42.43 5.69
N ILE A 377 -26.91 41.56 6.33
CA ILE A 377 -27.93 40.74 5.68
C ILE A 377 -29.24 40.95 6.42
N LYS A 378 -30.29 41.33 5.69
CA LYS A 378 -31.63 41.39 6.25
C LYS A 378 -32.23 39.99 6.33
N ILE A 379 -32.56 39.55 7.55
CA ILE A 379 -33.11 38.22 7.81
C ILE A 379 -34.63 38.27 7.89
N GLU A 380 -35.28 37.21 7.40
CA GLU A 380 -36.72 37.01 7.49
C GLU A 380 -37.01 35.82 8.41
N LYS A 381 -38.14 35.89 9.13
CA LYS A 381 -38.62 34.76 9.93
C LYS A 381 -38.76 33.50 9.07
N GLY A 382 -38.15 32.41 9.53
CA GLY A 382 -38.11 31.14 8.81
C GLY A 382 -36.85 30.90 7.96
N ASP A 383 -35.99 31.91 7.79
CA ASP A 383 -34.66 31.72 7.21
C ASP A 383 -33.86 30.72 8.04
N THR A 384 -33.12 29.84 7.37
CA THR A 384 -32.18 28.92 8.05
C THR A 384 -30.76 29.19 7.56
N CYS A 385 -29.90 29.56 8.50
CA CYS A 385 -28.49 29.87 8.31
C CYS A 385 -27.65 28.63 8.64
N TYR A 386 -26.71 28.29 7.78
CA TYR A 386 -25.81 27.14 7.93
C TYR A 386 -24.35 27.59 7.87
N MET A 387 -23.57 27.18 8.86
CA MET A 387 -22.12 27.35 8.94
C MET A 387 -21.49 25.97 9.12
N PHE A 388 -20.42 25.69 8.39
CA PHE A 388 -19.82 24.36 8.37
C PHE A 388 -18.34 24.40 8.02
N THR A 389 -17.68 23.30 8.36
CA THR A 389 -16.30 22.97 7.98
C THR A 389 -16.30 22.03 6.79
N ASP A 390 -15.13 21.72 6.24
CA ASP A 390 -15.04 20.95 5.00
C ASP A 390 -15.29 19.44 5.18
N GLY A 391 -15.12 18.90 6.39
CA GLY A 391 -15.15 17.46 6.66
C GLY A 391 -16.41 16.74 6.19
N PHE A 392 -17.59 17.37 6.30
CA PHE A 392 -18.83 16.77 5.77
C PHE A 392 -18.76 16.58 4.25
N ALA A 393 -18.32 17.62 3.53
CA ALA A 393 -18.27 17.60 2.08
C ALA A 393 -17.10 16.77 1.55
N ASP A 394 -16.01 16.68 2.30
CA ASP A 394 -14.80 15.98 1.90
C ASP A 394 -14.80 14.48 2.24
N GLN A 395 -15.78 14.02 3.01
CA GLN A 395 -15.95 12.60 3.34
C GLN A 395 -16.09 11.72 2.09
N PHE A 396 -15.22 10.71 1.99
CA PHE A 396 -15.31 9.65 0.98
C PHE A 396 -16.38 8.63 1.37
N GLY A 397 -17.13 8.16 0.37
CA GLY A 397 -18.25 7.27 0.61
C GLY A 397 -19.03 6.87 -0.63
N GLY A 398 -20.18 6.23 -0.38
CA GLY A 398 -21.10 5.74 -1.38
C GLY A 398 -20.54 4.57 -2.22
N PRO A 399 -21.33 4.05 -3.18
CA PRO A 399 -20.99 2.83 -3.93
C PRO A 399 -19.70 2.92 -4.78
N LYS A 400 -19.20 4.14 -5.00
CA LYS A 400 -18.01 4.42 -5.82
C LYS A 400 -16.85 5.02 -5.01
N GLY A 401 -16.96 5.11 -3.69
CA GLY A 401 -15.93 5.69 -2.83
C GLY A 401 -15.53 7.11 -3.22
N LYS A 402 -16.50 8.00 -3.47
CA LYS A 402 -16.26 9.40 -3.88
C LYS A 402 -16.52 10.37 -2.73
N LYS A 403 -15.93 11.57 -2.80
CA LYS A 403 -16.27 12.68 -1.91
C LYS A 403 -17.76 13.02 -1.98
N PHE A 404 -18.34 13.44 -0.85
CA PHE A 404 -19.73 13.87 -0.74
C PHE A 404 -20.02 15.14 -1.56
N LYS A 405 -19.11 16.10 -1.52
CA LYS A 405 -19.17 17.43 -2.17
C LYS A 405 -20.27 18.35 -1.65
N TYR A 406 -19.99 19.65 -1.67
CA TYR A 406 -20.91 20.71 -1.25
C TYR A 406 -22.26 20.71 -1.97
N ARG A 407 -22.30 20.33 -3.25
CA ARG A 407 -23.56 20.27 -4.02
C ARG A 407 -24.57 19.32 -3.39
N GLN A 408 -24.15 18.12 -3.00
CA GLN A 408 -25.04 17.14 -2.38
C GLN A 408 -25.51 17.63 -1.01
N LEU A 409 -24.61 18.26 -0.24
CA LEU A 409 -24.96 18.85 1.06
C LEU A 409 -26.02 19.94 0.91
N GLN A 410 -25.83 20.84 -0.06
CA GLN A 410 -26.78 21.89 -0.38
C GLN A 410 -28.16 21.33 -0.78
N GLU A 411 -28.19 20.28 -1.63
CA GLU A 411 -29.42 19.60 -2.04
C GLU A 411 -30.17 19.00 -0.83
N ILE A 412 -29.45 18.36 0.10
CA ILE A 412 -30.05 17.83 1.34
C ILE A 412 -30.59 18.96 2.21
N LEU A 413 -29.81 20.00 2.47
CA LEU A 413 -30.22 21.12 3.32
C LEU A 413 -31.48 21.83 2.80
N ILE A 414 -31.59 21.99 1.47
CA ILE A 414 -32.80 22.52 0.82
C ILE A 414 -33.99 21.57 1.06
N SER A 415 -33.78 20.26 0.91
CA SER A 415 -34.86 19.26 1.04
C SER A 415 -35.42 19.09 2.45
N ILE A 416 -34.66 19.48 3.49
CA ILE A 416 -35.05 19.32 4.90
C ILE A 416 -35.42 20.65 5.57
N GLN A 417 -35.51 21.75 4.81
CA GLN A 417 -35.70 23.10 5.33
C GLN A 417 -36.98 23.23 6.19
N ASP A 418 -38.04 22.52 5.85
CA ASP A 418 -39.35 22.53 6.52
C ASP A 418 -39.36 21.80 7.87
N LYS A 419 -38.41 20.88 8.07
CA LYS A 419 -38.30 20.06 9.29
C LYS A 419 -37.83 20.88 10.49
N SER A 420 -38.05 20.38 11.70
CA SER A 420 -37.47 20.99 12.90
C SER A 420 -35.94 20.88 12.90
N MET A 421 -35.25 21.77 13.64
CA MET A 421 -33.78 21.76 13.67
C MET A 421 -33.20 20.45 14.23
N SER A 422 -33.88 19.83 15.20
CA SER A 422 -33.50 18.52 15.74
C SER A 422 -33.67 17.40 14.71
N GLU A 423 -34.74 17.43 13.91
CA GLU A 423 -34.93 16.47 12.81
C GLU A 423 -33.89 16.67 11.70
N GLN A 424 -33.52 17.93 11.40
CA GLN A 424 -32.46 18.20 10.44
C GLN A 424 -31.12 17.61 10.89
N GLU A 425 -30.76 17.77 12.17
CA GLU A 425 -29.55 17.18 12.76
C GLU A 425 -29.51 15.66 12.55
N ILE A 426 -30.60 14.96 12.90
CA ILE A 426 -30.71 13.50 12.75
C ILE A 426 -30.56 13.09 11.28
N ILE A 427 -31.25 13.77 10.36
CA ILE A 427 -31.18 13.43 8.92
C ILE A 427 -29.78 13.66 8.36
N LEU A 428 -29.11 14.73 8.77
CA LEU A 428 -27.74 15.02 8.34
C LEU A 428 -26.75 13.99 8.89
N GLN A 429 -26.90 13.61 10.16
CA GLN A 429 -26.10 12.56 10.77
C GLN A 429 -26.30 11.22 10.07
N ASP A 430 -27.55 10.82 9.81
CA ASP A 430 -27.87 9.58 9.09
C ASP A 430 -27.33 9.61 7.65
N ALA A 431 -27.47 10.74 6.96
CA ALA A 431 -26.93 10.91 5.62
C ALA A 431 -25.40 10.78 5.59
N PHE A 432 -24.71 11.38 6.56
CA PHE A 432 -23.26 11.27 6.71
C PHE A 432 -22.82 9.84 6.97
N MET A 433 -23.41 9.18 7.97
CA MET A 433 -23.07 7.80 8.35
C MET A 433 -23.34 6.81 7.21
N LYS A 434 -24.48 6.97 6.51
CA LYS A 434 -24.82 6.15 5.35
C LYS A 434 -23.88 6.36 4.17
N TRP A 435 -23.43 7.61 3.95
CA TRP A 435 -22.47 7.88 2.89
C TRP A 435 -21.11 7.28 3.22
N LYS A 436 -20.59 7.56 4.41
CA LYS A 436 -19.30 7.05 4.91
C LYS A 436 -19.25 5.52 4.86
N GLY A 437 -20.30 4.85 5.35
CA GLY A 437 -20.35 3.39 5.46
C GLY A 437 -19.18 2.87 6.30
N GLU A 438 -18.50 1.84 5.77
CA GLU A 438 -17.34 1.21 6.40
C GLU A 438 -16.03 1.99 6.22
N LEU A 439 -16.03 3.09 5.45
CA LEU A 439 -14.83 3.91 5.29
C LEU A 439 -14.55 4.71 6.57
N GLU A 440 -13.27 5.02 6.77
CA GLU A 440 -12.84 5.88 7.87
C GLU A 440 -13.28 7.34 7.64
N GLN A 441 -13.45 8.07 8.74
CA GLN A 441 -13.68 9.50 8.70
C GLN A 441 -12.35 10.20 8.39
N ILE A 442 -12.34 11.13 7.42
CA ILE A 442 -11.08 11.74 6.94
C ILE A 442 -10.73 13.01 7.72
N ASP A 443 -11.75 13.74 8.16
CA ASP A 443 -11.58 15.01 8.87
C ASP A 443 -12.65 15.22 9.95
N ASP A 444 -12.43 16.19 10.82
CA ASP A 444 -13.44 16.63 11.79
C ASP A 444 -14.68 17.17 11.05
N VAL A 445 -15.87 16.92 11.60
CA VAL A 445 -17.13 17.36 10.98
C VAL A 445 -17.85 18.30 11.92
N LEU A 446 -17.99 19.56 11.49
CA LEU A 446 -18.81 20.55 12.17
C LEU A 446 -19.81 21.18 11.19
N LEU A 447 -21.10 21.08 11.52
CA LEU A 447 -22.19 21.73 10.80
C LEU A 447 -23.20 22.29 11.81
N ILE A 448 -23.38 23.60 11.74
CA ILE A 448 -24.28 24.37 12.60
C ILE A 448 -25.41 24.90 11.74
N GLY A 449 -26.65 24.65 12.17
CA GLY A 449 -27.85 25.23 11.59
C GLY A 449 -28.57 26.13 12.60
N VAL A 450 -28.98 27.33 12.20
CA VAL A 450 -29.78 28.27 13.02
C VAL A 450 -30.98 28.76 12.23
N ARG A 451 -32.18 28.62 12.79
CA ARG A 451 -33.42 29.14 12.20
C ARG A 451 -33.85 30.44 12.87
N VAL A 452 -34.08 31.47 12.06
CA VAL A 452 -34.59 32.77 12.51
C VAL A 452 -36.06 32.63 12.92
N VAL A 453 -36.39 33.09 14.13
CA VAL A 453 -37.67 32.85 14.82
C VAL A 453 -38.69 33.96 14.70
#